data_AF-A0A9D6ZA22-F1
#
_entry.id   AF-A0A9D6ZA22-F1
#
_cell.length_a   1.000
_cell.length_b   1.000
_cell.length_c   1.000
_cell.angle_alpha   90.00
_cell.angle_beta   90.00
_cell.angle_gamma   90.00
#
_symmetry.space_group_name_H-M   'P 1'
#
loop_
_entity.id
_entity.type
_entity.pdbx_description
1 polymer ?
#
loop_
_entity_poly.entity_id
_entity_poly.type
_entity_poly.pdbx_seq_one_letter_code
_entity_poly.pdbx_strand_id
1 'polypeptide(L)'
;MTLDSKEESFGRAVARAACRHGWVRVITLSLAVVWTLMLQGCLAGVWVAVVAVDTMRNSNVPVEPFERSGVGQVAVNSRNNNVVFGQFEKSWVAQQGPSGDATYNSKVTSVAVLPVEGDSDMGARLATLLQQETALRVESPVTVSAGVAAADLRSGNTDEANRSALAKEVTRDLGVDTILVSRVTESPSHPSDWGWRAEGTRRLYLYLVNREGQLLWKDELPFTLVNGPHPPLDISVQTNLTSHVMQHVKALRLDDLGYLPNKEQRRKFKLPSETVRSIE
;
A
#
# COMPACT_ATOMS: atom_id res chain seq x y z
N MET A 1 14.38 -87.77 -51.80
CA MET A 1 14.21 -86.96 -50.58
C MET A 1 15.44 -86.09 -50.45
N THR A 2 15.36 -84.87 -50.96
CA THR A 2 16.42 -83.87 -50.85
C THR A 2 15.77 -82.50 -51.00
N LEU A 3 15.47 -81.89 -49.86
CA LEU A 3 15.17 -80.47 -49.75
C LEU A 3 15.74 -80.04 -48.41
N ASP A 4 16.82 -79.27 -48.43
CA ASP A 4 16.92 -78.18 -47.47
C ASP A 4 17.95 -77.12 -47.85
N SER A 5 17.72 -75.94 -47.30
CA SER A 5 18.67 -74.87 -46.99
C SER A 5 18.99 -73.89 -48.12
N LYS A 6 18.09 -72.91 -48.29
CA LYS A 6 18.50 -71.62 -48.86
C LYS A 6 17.57 -70.42 -48.56
N GLU A 7 17.18 -70.14 -47.31
CA GLU A 7 16.37 -68.91 -47.09
C GLU A 7 16.39 -68.27 -45.67
N GLU A 8 17.53 -68.18 -44.97
CA GLU A 8 17.61 -67.44 -43.69
C GLU A 8 18.78 -66.43 -43.57
N SER A 9 18.88 -65.47 -44.49
CA SER A 9 19.96 -64.44 -44.39
C SER A 9 19.54 -62.98 -44.59
N PHE A 10 18.37 -62.69 -45.18
CA PHE A 10 18.06 -61.31 -45.57
C PHE A 10 17.31 -60.45 -44.52
N GLY A 11 16.90 -61.01 -43.38
CA GLY A 11 16.06 -60.28 -42.41
C GLY A 11 16.77 -59.37 -41.39
N ARG A 12 18.08 -59.53 -41.14
CA ARG A 12 18.78 -58.83 -40.03
C ARG A 12 19.41 -57.47 -40.38
N ALA A 13 19.47 -57.10 -41.66
CA ALA A 13 20.10 -55.84 -42.08
C ALA A 13 19.18 -54.61 -41.98
N VAL A 14 17.87 -54.79 -42.17
CA VAL A 14 16.91 -53.67 -42.24
C VAL A 14 16.52 -53.12 -40.86
N ALA A 15 16.57 -53.94 -39.80
CA ALA A 15 16.18 -53.53 -38.44
C ALA A 15 17.18 -52.56 -37.76
N ARG A 16 18.42 -52.44 -38.23
CA ARG A 16 19.42 -51.52 -37.62
C ARG A 16 19.39 -50.09 -38.18
N ALA A 17 18.71 -49.83 -39.29
CA ALA A 17 18.70 -48.51 -39.92
C ALA A 17 17.62 -47.58 -39.33
N ALA A 18 16.48 -48.12 -38.89
CA ALA A 18 15.37 -47.34 -38.35
C ALA A 18 15.63 -46.79 -36.92
N CYS A 19 16.45 -47.47 -36.11
CA CYS A 19 16.78 -47.01 -34.75
C CYS A 19 17.74 -45.81 -34.70
N ARG A 20 18.57 -45.60 -35.74
CA ARG A 20 19.55 -44.49 -35.73
C ARG A 20 18.91 -43.13 -35.95
N HIS A 21 17.84 -43.05 -36.75
CA HIS A 21 17.23 -41.77 -37.06
C HIS A 21 16.42 -41.19 -35.88
N GLY A 22 15.82 -42.05 -35.06
CA GLY A 22 15.12 -41.63 -33.83
C GLY A 22 16.08 -41.07 -32.77
N TRP A 23 17.24 -41.71 -32.60
CA TRP A 23 18.25 -41.30 -31.62
C TRP A 23 18.84 -39.91 -31.94
N VAL A 24 19.09 -39.61 -33.21
CA VAL A 24 19.59 -38.29 -33.63
C VAL A 24 18.57 -37.20 -33.29
N ARG A 25 17.27 -37.42 -33.52
CA ARG A 25 16.23 -36.42 -33.18
C ARG A 25 16.16 -36.13 -31.68
N VAL A 26 16.29 -37.15 -30.83
CA VAL A 26 16.27 -36.97 -29.37
C VAL A 26 17.47 -36.15 -28.91
N ILE A 27 18.67 -36.43 -29.44
CA ILE A 27 19.88 -35.68 -29.12
C ILE A 27 19.74 -34.21 -29.55
N THR A 28 19.27 -33.94 -30.77
CA THR A 28 19.10 -32.57 -31.27
C THR A 28 18.09 -31.77 -30.44
N LEU A 29 16.96 -32.38 -30.05
CA LEU A 29 15.96 -31.71 -29.21
C LEU A 29 16.50 -31.44 -27.80
N SER A 30 17.25 -32.38 -27.20
CA SER A 30 17.86 -32.17 -25.89
C SER A 30 18.89 -31.03 -25.89
N LEU A 31 19.71 -30.93 -26.95
CA LEU A 31 20.67 -29.84 -27.13
C LEU A 31 19.97 -28.49 -27.31
N ALA A 32 18.86 -28.44 -28.06
CA ALA A 32 18.07 -27.23 -28.24
C ALA A 32 17.43 -26.73 -26.93
N VAL A 33 16.96 -27.65 -26.08
CA VAL A 33 16.40 -27.32 -24.75
C VAL A 33 17.49 -26.83 -23.80
N VAL A 34 18.65 -27.49 -23.78
CA VAL A 34 19.79 -27.05 -22.94
C VAL A 34 20.32 -25.68 -23.40
N TRP A 35 20.38 -25.44 -24.70
CA TRP A 35 20.82 -24.16 -25.27
C TRP A 35 19.87 -23.00 -24.93
N THR A 36 18.56 -23.24 -24.97
CA THR A 36 17.56 -22.22 -24.60
C THR A 36 17.56 -21.92 -23.11
N LEU A 37 17.77 -22.91 -22.25
CA LEU A 37 17.93 -22.72 -20.81
C LEU A 37 19.21 -21.93 -20.47
N MET A 38 20.32 -22.16 -21.18
CA MET A 38 21.55 -21.37 -21.01
C MET A 38 21.37 -19.91 -21.44
N LEU A 39 20.64 -19.66 -22.53
CA LEU A 39 20.35 -18.30 -23.00
C LEU A 39 19.45 -17.51 -22.04
N GLN A 40 18.47 -18.17 -21.40
CA GLN A 40 17.61 -17.51 -20.39
C GLN A 40 18.37 -17.14 -19.11
N GLY A 41 19.37 -17.93 -18.71
CA GLY A 41 20.24 -17.62 -17.58
C GLY A 41 21.12 -16.37 -17.79
N CYS A 42 21.58 -16.12 -19.01
CA CYS A 42 22.40 -14.94 -19.33
C CYS A 42 21.62 -13.62 -19.29
N LEU A 43 20.33 -13.63 -19.64
CA LEU A 43 19.51 -12.41 -19.59
C LEU A 43 19.24 -11.95 -18.15
N ALA A 44 19.12 -12.86 -17.19
CA ALA A 44 18.98 -12.52 -15.78
C ALA A 44 20.24 -11.82 -15.22
N GLY A 45 21.44 -12.24 -15.65
CA GLY A 45 22.71 -11.62 -15.23
C GLY A 45 22.90 -10.18 -15.73
N VAL A 46 22.43 -9.88 -16.95
CA VAL A 46 22.51 -8.53 -17.52
C VAL A 46 21.61 -7.54 -16.78
N TRP A 47 20.42 -7.96 -16.34
CA TRP A 47 19.52 -7.12 -15.55
C TRP A 47 20.13 -6.74 -14.19
N VAL A 48 20.80 -7.67 -13.50
CA VAL A 48 21.48 -7.38 -12.21
C VAL A 48 22.65 -6.41 -12.39
N ALA A 49 23.40 -6.52 -13.50
CA ALA A 49 24.52 -5.61 -13.77
C ALA A 49 24.07 -4.18 -14.11
N VAL A 50 22.95 -4.02 -14.84
CA VAL A 50 22.41 -2.69 -15.19
C VAL A 50 21.90 -1.95 -13.94
N VAL A 51 21.21 -2.63 -13.02
CA VAL A 51 20.75 -2.03 -11.76
C VAL A 51 21.93 -1.63 -10.84
N ALA A 52 23.01 -2.41 -10.84
CA ALA A 52 24.20 -2.10 -10.06
C ALA A 52 24.98 -0.88 -10.60
N VAL A 53 25.03 -0.68 -11.92
CA VAL A 53 25.75 0.45 -12.54
C VAL A 53 24.98 1.77 -12.38
N ASP A 54 23.65 1.75 -12.38
CA ASP A 54 22.85 2.97 -12.19
C ASP A 54 22.91 3.50 -10.75
N THR A 55 23.17 2.61 -9.79
CA THR A 55 23.32 2.97 -8.37
C THR A 55 24.63 3.71 -8.07
N MET A 56 25.68 3.53 -8.88
CA MET A 56 26.99 4.15 -8.62
C MET A 56 27.22 5.49 -9.34
N ARG A 57 26.32 5.91 -10.24
CA ARG A 57 26.56 7.11 -11.06
C ARG A 57 25.91 8.39 -10.54
N ASN A 58 25.17 8.34 -9.42
CA ASN A 58 24.36 9.48 -8.96
C ASN A 58 24.69 10.00 -7.55
N SER A 59 25.94 9.90 -7.10
CA SER A 59 26.37 10.48 -5.81
C SER A 59 27.53 11.45 -6.00
N ASN A 60 27.23 12.66 -6.43
CA ASN A 60 28.06 13.85 -6.21
C ASN A 60 27.17 15.01 -5.74
N VAL A 61 26.44 14.78 -4.66
CA VAL A 61 25.86 15.84 -3.85
C VAL A 61 26.68 15.90 -2.55
N PRO A 62 27.26 17.05 -2.18
CA PRO A 62 27.94 17.19 -0.91
C PRO A 62 26.88 17.12 0.20
N VAL A 63 26.85 15.99 0.91
CA VAL A 63 26.03 15.81 2.10
C VAL A 63 26.90 16.22 3.29
N GLU A 64 26.51 17.31 3.95
CA GLU A 64 27.00 17.66 5.28
C GLU A 64 26.75 16.51 6.27
N PRO A 65 27.68 16.26 7.21
CA PRO A 65 27.50 15.23 8.21
C PRO A 65 26.49 15.70 9.26
N PHE A 66 25.21 15.33 9.09
CA PHE A 66 24.26 15.45 10.18
C PHE A 66 24.55 14.34 11.19
N GLU A 67 25.19 14.72 12.29
CA GLU A 67 25.43 13.85 13.42
C GLU A 67 24.12 13.25 13.95
N ARG A 68 24.06 11.92 13.89
CA ARG A 68 23.42 11.02 14.85
C ARG A 68 22.34 11.62 15.75
N SER A 69 21.09 11.49 15.31
CA SER A 69 20.00 11.14 16.22
C SER A 69 19.08 10.11 15.58
N GLY A 70 19.70 9.00 15.15
CA GLY A 70 18.97 7.73 15.09
C GLY A 70 18.80 7.24 16.52
N VAL A 71 17.76 7.70 17.20
CA VAL A 71 17.22 6.94 18.33
C VAL A 71 16.84 5.60 17.72
N GLY A 72 17.68 4.59 17.94
CA GLY A 72 17.34 3.22 17.63
C GLY A 72 15.98 2.96 18.25
N GLN A 73 14.96 2.83 17.42
CA GLN A 73 13.70 2.29 17.86
C GLN A 73 14.05 0.90 18.36
N VAL A 74 14.11 0.77 19.67
CA VAL A 74 13.98 -0.50 20.35
C VAL A 74 12.70 -1.09 19.79
N ALA A 75 12.84 -2.10 18.93
CA ALA A 75 11.75 -2.99 18.58
C ALA A 75 11.32 -3.61 19.91
N VAL A 76 10.40 -2.95 20.60
CA VAL A 76 9.70 -3.51 21.74
C VAL A 76 8.96 -4.68 21.14
N ASN A 77 9.54 -5.86 21.34
CA ASN A 77 9.08 -7.14 20.86
C ASN A 77 7.82 -7.48 21.66
N SER A 78 6.72 -6.78 21.36
CA SER A 78 5.37 -7.07 21.84
C SER A 78 4.97 -8.39 21.21
N ARG A 79 5.22 -9.47 21.95
CA ARG A 79 5.03 -10.89 21.57
C ARG A 79 3.64 -11.27 21.00
N ASN A 80 2.70 -10.34 20.88
CA ASN A 80 1.33 -10.57 20.40
C ASN A 80 0.88 -9.62 19.27
N ASN A 81 1.75 -8.77 18.72
CA ASN A 81 1.34 -7.83 17.68
C ASN A 81 1.60 -8.40 16.29
N ASN A 82 0.57 -8.99 15.67
CA ASN A 82 0.61 -9.54 14.31
C ASN A 82 0.67 -8.46 13.20
N VAL A 83 0.71 -7.17 13.55
CA VAL A 83 0.78 -6.06 12.58
C VAL A 83 1.90 -5.10 12.97
N VAL A 84 2.78 -4.83 12.00
CA VAL A 84 3.84 -3.81 12.12
C VAL A 84 3.60 -2.74 11.07
N PHE A 85 3.41 -1.49 11.52
CA PHE A 85 3.31 -0.34 10.61
C PHE A 85 4.71 0.22 10.34
N GLY A 86 5.00 0.51 9.08
CA GLY A 86 6.20 1.20 8.66
C GLY A 86 6.07 2.73 8.81
N GLN A 87 7.05 3.44 8.27
CA GLN A 87 6.98 4.90 8.16
C GLN A 87 6.08 5.31 6.99
N PHE A 88 5.41 6.46 7.13
CA PHE A 88 4.67 7.05 6.03
C PHE A 88 5.59 7.43 4.87
N GLU A 89 5.10 7.22 3.66
CA GLU A 89 5.79 7.46 2.40
C GLU A 89 4.91 8.32 1.49
N LYS A 90 5.55 9.12 0.63
CA LYS A 90 4.87 9.97 -0.39
C LYS A 90 3.81 10.93 0.17
N SER A 91 3.98 11.35 1.43
CA SER A 91 3.13 12.33 2.08
C SER A 91 3.10 13.64 1.28
N TRP A 92 1.90 14.14 1.03
CA TRP A 92 1.69 15.44 0.39
C TRP A 92 0.49 16.12 1.01
N VAL A 93 0.63 17.42 1.26
CA VAL A 93 -0.38 18.26 1.89
C VAL A 93 -0.59 19.48 1.02
N ALA A 94 -1.86 19.85 0.79
CA ALA A 94 -2.19 21.06 0.06
C ALA A 94 -1.64 22.28 0.83
N GLN A 95 -0.78 23.06 0.16
CA GLN A 95 -0.29 24.32 0.72
C GLN A 95 -1.47 25.29 0.82
N GLN A 96 -1.72 25.82 2.02
CA GLN A 96 -2.62 26.95 2.17
C GLN A 96 -2.00 28.13 1.41
N GLY A 97 -2.73 28.68 0.44
CA GLY A 97 -2.23 29.78 -0.38
C GLY A 97 -1.83 30.98 0.51
N PRO A 98 -0.78 31.73 0.15
CA PRO A 98 -0.28 32.88 0.93
C PRO A 98 -1.20 34.10 0.92
N SER A 99 -2.49 33.95 0.60
CA SER A 99 -3.43 35.06 0.55
C SER A 99 -3.91 35.39 1.96
N GLY A 100 -3.42 36.52 2.49
CA GLY A 100 -3.86 37.14 3.74
C GLY A 100 -5.33 37.61 3.77
N ASP A 101 -6.17 37.19 2.81
CA ASP A 101 -7.61 37.42 2.81
C ASP A 101 -8.37 36.15 3.25
N ALA A 102 -8.48 36.00 4.56
CA ALA A 102 -9.64 35.54 5.36
C ALA A 102 -10.64 34.47 4.84
N THR A 103 -10.35 33.61 3.85
CA THR A 103 -11.41 32.74 3.28
C THR A 103 -11.05 31.27 3.00
N TYR A 104 -9.79 30.85 3.15
CA TYR A 104 -9.43 29.40 3.16
C TYR A 104 -9.14 28.88 4.57
N ASN A 105 -9.85 29.42 5.56
CA ASN A 105 -10.05 28.75 6.85
C ASN A 105 -11.18 27.72 6.71
N SER A 106 -11.10 26.80 5.73
CA SER A 106 -11.98 25.64 5.68
C SER A 106 -11.53 24.66 6.75
N LYS A 107 -11.73 25.07 8.02
CA LYS A 107 -11.59 24.21 9.18
C LYS A 107 -12.56 23.07 8.99
N VAL A 108 -12.02 21.91 8.62
CA VAL A 108 -12.82 20.71 8.39
C VAL A 108 -13.51 20.40 9.72
N THR A 109 -14.84 20.31 9.67
CA THR A 109 -15.66 20.00 10.85
C THR A 109 -16.26 18.60 10.77
N SER A 110 -16.32 18.05 9.56
CA SER A 110 -16.93 16.75 9.28
C SER A 110 -16.20 16.02 8.16
N VAL A 111 -16.16 14.70 8.28
CA VAL A 111 -15.51 13.80 7.33
C VAL A 111 -16.37 12.55 7.15
N ALA A 112 -16.56 12.11 5.90
CA ALA A 112 -17.07 10.77 5.62
C ALA A 112 -15.91 9.82 5.32
N VAL A 113 -15.83 8.72 6.07
CA VAL A 113 -14.85 7.65 5.85
C VAL A 113 -15.48 6.60 4.96
N LEU A 114 -15.02 6.52 3.72
CA LEU A 114 -15.55 5.55 2.76
C LEU A 114 -15.03 4.15 3.08
N PRO A 115 -15.77 3.09 2.67
CA PRO A 115 -15.28 1.72 2.77
C PRO A 115 -13.90 1.57 2.11
N VAL A 116 -12.97 0.96 2.83
CA VAL A 116 -11.60 0.74 2.35
C VAL A 116 -11.59 -0.42 1.36
N GLU A 117 -11.15 -0.15 0.14
CA GLU A 117 -10.95 -1.20 -0.86
C GLU A 117 -9.81 -2.14 -0.42
N GLY A 118 -10.02 -3.45 -0.48
CA GLY A 118 -9.01 -4.46 -0.14
C GLY A 118 -8.93 -4.85 1.33
N ASP A 119 -9.50 -4.07 2.25
CA ASP A 119 -9.53 -4.39 3.70
C ASP A 119 -10.69 -3.64 4.39
N SER A 120 -11.87 -4.28 4.49
CA SER A 120 -13.07 -3.65 5.06
C SER A 120 -12.89 -3.24 6.53
N ASP A 121 -12.13 -4.02 7.28
CA ASP A 121 -11.89 -3.77 8.70
C ASP A 121 -11.05 -2.51 8.90
N MET A 122 -10.10 -2.25 7.99
CA MET A 122 -9.31 -1.02 8.00
C MET A 122 -10.18 0.24 7.92
N GLY A 123 -11.30 0.20 7.17
CA GLY A 123 -12.23 1.32 7.09
C GLY A 123 -12.88 1.64 8.44
N ALA A 124 -13.36 0.62 9.14
CA ALA A 124 -13.92 0.76 10.48
C ALA A 124 -12.88 1.25 11.50
N ARG A 125 -11.63 0.80 11.37
CA ARG A 125 -10.50 1.25 12.20
C ARG A 125 -10.17 2.72 12.01
N LEU A 126 -10.14 3.19 10.76
CA LEU A 126 -9.92 4.61 10.42
C LEU A 126 -11.08 5.49 10.92
N ALA A 127 -12.32 5.04 10.75
CA ALA A 127 -13.48 5.77 11.27
C ALA A 127 -13.43 5.88 12.80
N THR A 128 -13.12 4.79 13.49
CA THR A 128 -12.96 4.75 14.95
C THR A 128 -11.86 5.69 15.42
N LEU A 129 -10.70 5.66 14.73
CA LEU A 129 -9.56 6.52 15.02
C LEU A 129 -9.95 8.00 14.91
N LEU A 130 -10.53 8.41 13.78
CA LEU A 130 -10.92 9.80 13.57
C LEU A 130 -11.97 10.24 14.59
N GLN A 131 -12.94 9.37 14.88
CA GLN A 131 -14.00 9.66 15.85
C GLN A 131 -13.46 9.80 17.27
N GLN A 132 -12.38 9.08 17.63
CA GLN A 132 -11.76 9.10 18.96
C GLN A 132 -10.75 10.23 19.13
N GLU A 133 -9.94 10.51 18.14
CA GLU A 133 -8.77 11.40 18.26
C GLU A 133 -9.02 12.82 17.74
N THR A 134 -9.98 12.98 16.82
CA THR A 134 -10.24 14.27 16.17
C THR A 134 -11.54 14.91 16.64
N ALA A 135 -11.65 16.22 16.51
CA ALA A 135 -12.86 16.96 16.81
C ALA A 135 -13.92 16.91 15.68
N LEU A 136 -13.70 16.06 14.67
CA LEU A 136 -14.54 15.92 13.49
C LEU A 136 -15.83 15.16 13.82
N ARG A 137 -16.91 15.49 13.12
CA ARG A 137 -18.07 14.62 12.95
C ARG A 137 -17.71 13.56 11.91
N VAL A 138 -17.61 12.30 12.31
CA VAL A 138 -17.27 11.19 11.41
C VAL A 138 -18.54 10.49 10.96
N GLU A 139 -18.72 10.40 9.65
CA GLU A 139 -19.78 9.60 9.01
C GLU A 139 -19.15 8.37 8.34
N SER A 140 -19.83 7.23 8.34
CA SER A 140 -19.34 5.99 7.71
C SER A 140 -20.44 5.40 6.82
N PRO A 141 -20.57 5.86 5.56
CA PRO A 141 -21.60 5.36 4.66
C PRO A 141 -21.36 3.87 4.34
N VAL A 142 -22.37 3.04 4.60
CA VAL A 142 -22.35 1.59 4.31
C VAL A 142 -22.54 1.33 2.82
N THR A 143 -23.29 2.20 2.15
CA THR A 143 -23.54 2.16 0.71
C THR A 143 -23.24 3.53 0.14
N VAL A 144 -22.18 3.65 -0.65
CA VAL A 144 -22.04 4.77 -1.57
C VAL A 144 -23.02 4.48 -2.71
N SER A 145 -24.06 5.32 -2.85
CA SER A 145 -25.06 5.16 -3.92
C SER A 145 -24.35 5.00 -5.26
N ALA A 146 -24.79 3.99 -6.01
CA ALA A 146 -24.12 3.46 -7.20
C ALA A 146 -24.20 4.43 -8.41
N GLY A 147 -23.57 5.60 -8.31
CA GLY A 147 -23.32 6.54 -9.41
C GLY A 147 -21.90 6.43 -9.97
N VAL A 148 -20.93 6.07 -9.13
CA VAL A 148 -19.56 5.74 -9.53
C VAL A 148 -19.35 4.28 -9.17
N ALA A 149 -19.54 3.40 -10.15
CA ALA A 149 -19.27 1.98 -9.99
C ALA A 149 -17.90 1.80 -9.32
N ALA A 150 -17.82 0.84 -8.41
CA ALA A 150 -16.58 0.19 -7.96
C ALA A 150 -15.80 -0.49 -9.11
N ALA A 151 -16.08 -0.12 -10.37
CA ALA A 151 -15.32 -0.49 -11.54
C ALA A 151 -14.11 0.45 -11.64
N ASP A 152 -12.93 -0.13 -11.39
CA ASP A 152 -11.59 0.41 -11.67
C ASP A 152 -10.94 1.42 -10.70
N LEU A 153 -11.17 1.26 -9.39
CA LEU A 153 -10.17 1.71 -8.39
C LEU A 153 -8.90 0.82 -8.36
N ARG A 154 -8.91 -0.30 -9.10
CA ARG A 154 -7.83 -1.30 -9.20
C ARG A 154 -6.52 -0.76 -9.75
N SER A 155 -6.55 0.19 -10.68
CA SER A 155 -5.34 0.86 -11.13
C SER A 155 -4.94 1.91 -10.09
N GLY A 156 -3.73 1.80 -9.52
CA GLY A 156 -3.18 2.79 -8.59
C GLY A 156 -3.04 4.21 -9.15
N ASN A 157 -3.46 4.39 -10.41
CA ASN A 157 -3.58 5.65 -11.12
C ASN A 157 -5.04 6.09 -11.25
N THR A 158 -5.91 5.74 -10.29
CA THR A 158 -7.32 6.15 -10.31
C THR A 158 -7.39 7.65 -10.54
N ASP A 159 -8.10 8.03 -11.60
CA ASP A 159 -8.20 9.38 -12.09
C ASP A 159 -8.59 10.32 -10.95
N GLU A 160 -7.79 11.37 -10.72
CA GLU A 160 -8.13 12.40 -9.75
C GLU A 160 -9.55 12.96 -10.01
N ALA A 161 -9.97 12.96 -11.28
CA ALA A 161 -11.32 13.29 -11.68
C ALA A 161 -12.38 12.38 -11.05
N ASN A 162 -12.13 11.08 -10.93
CA ASN A 162 -13.06 10.13 -10.30
C ASN A 162 -13.19 10.39 -8.80
N ARG A 163 -12.08 10.66 -8.10
CA ARG A 163 -12.11 11.01 -6.66
C ARG A 163 -12.82 12.35 -6.43
N SER A 164 -12.57 13.32 -7.32
CA SER A 164 -13.20 14.64 -7.29
C SER A 164 -14.72 14.55 -7.47
N ALA A 165 -15.19 13.75 -8.45
CA ALA A 165 -16.61 13.51 -8.68
C ALA A 165 -17.27 12.81 -7.48
N LEU A 166 -16.62 11.75 -6.96
CA LEU A 166 -17.08 11.01 -5.79
C LEU A 166 -17.17 11.91 -4.54
N ALA A 167 -16.17 12.77 -4.32
CA ALA A 167 -16.19 13.74 -3.22
C ALA A 167 -17.38 14.68 -3.32
N LYS A 168 -17.63 15.26 -4.50
CA LYS A 168 -18.77 16.17 -4.71
C LYS A 168 -20.12 15.49 -4.44
N GLU A 169 -20.28 14.24 -4.87
CA GLU A 169 -21.50 13.47 -4.64
C GLU A 169 -21.69 13.16 -3.15
N VAL A 170 -20.71 12.51 -2.51
CA VAL A 170 -20.82 12.06 -1.11
C VAL A 170 -20.93 13.24 -0.14
N THR A 171 -20.14 14.31 -0.33
CA THR A 171 -20.19 15.49 0.54
C THR A 171 -21.52 16.26 0.43
N ARG A 172 -22.15 16.24 -0.75
CA ARG A 172 -23.48 16.79 -0.97
C ARG A 172 -24.54 15.93 -0.28
N ASP A 173 -24.48 14.62 -0.48
CA ASP A 173 -25.50 13.69 -0.01
C ASP A 173 -25.48 13.53 1.52
N LEU A 174 -24.29 13.49 2.15
CA LEU A 174 -24.13 13.35 3.60
C LEU A 174 -24.01 14.68 4.34
N GLY A 175 -23.93 15.81 3.63
CA GLY A 175 -23.73 17.12 4.23
C GLY A 175 -22.44 17.20 5.06
N VAL A 176 -21.35 16.58 4.58
CA VAL A 176 -20.01 16.65 5.20
C VAL A 176 -19.07 17.57 4.40
N ASP A 177 -17.99 18.02 5.02
CA ASP A 177 -17.02 18.94 4.42
C ASP A 177 -15.99 18.20 3.54
N THR A 178 -15.64 16.98 3.94
CA THR A 178 -14.57 16.19 3.32
C THR A 178 -14.93 14.72 3.27
N ILE A 179 -14.23 13.99 2.40
CA ILE A 179 -14.22 12.53 2.38
C ILE A 179 -12.80 12.00 2.56
N LEU A 180 -12.69 10.88 3.27
CA LEU A 180 -11.48 10.07 3.31
C LEU A 180 -11.69 8.86 2.40
N VAL A 181 -11.00 8.86 1.28
CA VAL A 181 -10.90 7.71 0.36
C VAL A 181 -9.66 6.92 0.75
N SER A 182 -9.79 5.61 0.84
CA SER A 182 -8.69 4.76 1.29
C SER A 182 -8.71 3.41 0.60
N ARG A 183 -7.52 2.86 0.35
CA ARG A 183 -7.38 1.52 -0.25
C ARG A 183 -6.17 0.80 0.33
N VAL A 184 -6.27 -0.51 0.42
CA VAL A 184 -5.18 -1.40 0.80
C VAL A 184 -4.80 -2.24 -0.41
N THR A 185 -3.53 -2.17 -0.80
CA THR A 185 -2.98 -3.09 -1.80
C THR A 185 -2.03 -4.07 -1.15
N GLU A 186 -2.16 -5.34 -1.50
CA GLU A 186 -1.19 -6.36 -1.13
C GLU A 186 -0.02 -6.35 -2.11
N SER A 187 1.20 -6.38 -1.59
CA SER A 187 2.38 -6.71 -2.38
C SER A 187 2.50 -8.23 -2.45
N PRO A 188 3.04 -8.81 -3.54
CA PRO A 188 3.25 -10.25 -3.62
C PRO A 188 4.07 -10.73 -2.42
N SER A 189 3.48 -11.54 -1.56
CA SER A 189 4.18 -12.12 -0.42
C SER A 189 5.21 -13.13 -0.94
N HIS A 190 6.48 -12.99 -0.57
CA HIS A 190 7.42 -14.08 -0.75
C HIS A 190 7.03 -15.22 0.21
N PRO A 191 6.94 -16.48 -0.25
CA PRO A 191 6.79 -17.60 0.65
C PRO A 191 7.97 -17.57 1.62
N SER A 192 7.70 -17.44 2.91
CA SER A 192 8.74 -17.56 3.93
C SER A 192 9.43 -18.91 3.72
N ASP A 193 10.75 -18.91 3.53
CA ASP A 193 11.57 -20.09 3.20
C ASP A 193 11.46 -21.25 4.22
N TRP A 194 10.72 -21.05 5.30
CA TRP A 194 10.57 -21.99 6.41
C TRP A 194 9.12 -22.42 6.72
N GLY A 195 8.13 -22.09 5.90
CA GLY A 195 6.87 -22.87 5.81
C GLY A 195 5.82 -22.77 6.93
N TRP A 196 5.94 -21.89 7.93
CA TRP A 196 4.91 -21.77 8.99
C TRP A 196 4.42 -20.34 9.31
N ARG A 197 4.95 -19.30 8.67
CA ARG A 197 4.47 -17.91 8.82
C ARG A 197 4.49 -17.18 7.49
N ALA A 198 3.34 -17.02 6.86
CA ALA A 198 3.22 -16.14 5.71
C ALA A 198 3.20 -14.68 6.20
N GLU A 199 4.23 -13.92 5.85
CA GLU A 199 4.24 -12.47 6.05
C GLU A 199 3.76 -11.80 4.77
N GLY A 200 2.68 -11.02 4.89
CA GLY A 200 2.11 -10.25 3.79
C GLY A 200 2.43 -8.77 3.98
N THR A 201 3.21 -8.19 3.06
CA THR A 201 3.40 -6.74 3.01
C THR A 201 2.22 -6.10 2.31
N ARG A 202 1.57 -5.16 3.00
CA ARG A 202 0.44 -4.38 2.51
C ARG A 202 0.77 -2.90 2.53
N ARG A 203 -0.01 -2.13 1.79
CA ARG A 203 0.13 -0.68 1.72
C ARG A 203 -1.23 -0.02 1.75
N LEU A 204 -1.45 0.82 2.76
CA LEU A 204 -2.63 1.63 2.93
C LEU A 204 -2.40 2.99 2.27
N TYR A 205 -3.25 3.35 1.32
CA TYR A 205 -3.25 4.67 0.69
C TYR A 205 -4.38 5.49 1.28
N LEU A 206 -4.10 6.75 1.60
CA LEU A 206 -5.04 7.69 2.19
C LEU A 206 -5.18 8.91 1.28
N TYR A 207 -6.41 9.35 1.02
CA TYR A 207 -6.70 10.57 0.27
C TYR A 207 -7.84 11.33 0.96
N LEU A 208 -7.53 12.53 1.45
CA LEU A 208 -8.51 13.45 2.00
C LEU A 208 -8.88 14.47 0.93
N VAL A 209 -10.16 14.52 0.56
CA VAL A 209 -10.67 15.37 -0.53
C VAL A 209 -11.81 16.24 0.01
N ASN A 210 -11.83 17.52 -0.34
CA ASN A 210 -12.90 18.44 0.07
C ASN A 210 -14.16 18.32 -0.81
N ARG A 211 -15.21 19.02 -0.42
CA ARG A 211 -16.48 19.13 -1.16
C ARG A 211 -16.31 19.64 -2.60
N GLU A 212 -15.32 20.48 -2.85
CA GLU A 212 -15.00 20.99 -4.18
C GLU A 212 -14.25 19.95 -5.05
N GLY A 213 -13.90 18.81 -4.47
CA GLY A 213 -13.18 17.73 -5.11
C GLY A 213 -11.68 18.03 -5.27
N GLN A 214 -11.13 18.86 -4.39
CA GLN A 214 -9.70 19.18 -4.30
C GLN A 214 -9.04 18.28 -3.25
N LEU A 215 -7.89 17.72 -3.59
CA LEU A 215 -7.07 16.95 -2.67
C LEU A 215 -6.44 17.86 -1.60
N LEU A 216 -6.70 17.55 -0.33
CA LEU A 216 -6.15 18.26 0.83
C LEU A 216 -4.92 17.54 1.41
N TRP A 217 -4.94 16.21 1.43
CA TRP A 217 -3.87 15.38 1.95
C TRP A 217 -3.86 14.03 1.23
N LYS A 218 -2.67 13.53 0.89
CA LYS A 218 -2.46 12.14 0.47
C LYS A 218 -1.26 11.52 1.19
N ASP A 219 -1.37 10.23 1.45
CA ASP A 219 -0.29 9.47 2.10
C ASP A 219 -0.28 8.00 1.72
N GLU A 220 0.86 7.36 1.98
CA GLU A 220 1.05 5.92 1.87
C GLU A 220 1.64 5.36 3.17
N LEU A 221 0.95 4.40 3.77
CA LEU A 221 1.40 3.71 4.97
C LEU A 221 1.67 2.23 4.66
N PRO A 222 2.93 1.81 4.51
CA PRO A 222 3.28 0.40 4.44
C PRO A 222 3.03 -0.27 5.80
N PHE A 223 2.57 -1.52 5.78
CA PHE A 223 2.45 -2.35 6.98
C PHE A 223 2.61 -3.83 6.64
N THR A 224 3.14 -4.61 7.57
CA THR A 224 3.22 -6.06 7.44
C THR A 224 2.21 -6.74 8.34
N LEU A 225 1.53 -7.74 7.79
CA LEU A 225 0.61 -8.60 8.50
C LEU A 225 1.27 -9.98 8.62
N VAL A 226 1.53 -10.41 9.85
CA VAL A 226 2.01 -11.76 10.13
C VAL A 226 0.77 -12.66 10.24
N ASN A 227 0.55 -13.47 9.21
CA ASN A 227 -0.52 -14.45 9.22
C ASN A 227 -0.09 -15.63 10.11
N GLY A 228 -0.59 -15.63 11.35
CA GLY A 228 -0.43 -16.72 12.30
C GLY A 228 -1.73 -17.51 12.49
N PRO A 229 -1.70 -18.61 13.28
CA PRO A 229 -2.88 -19.42 13.59
C PRO A 229 -3.95 -18.67 14.39
N HIS A 230 -3.61 -17.51 14.95
CA HIS A 230 -4.55 -16.63 15.63
C HIS A 230 -4.61 -15.30 14.86
N PRO A 231 -5.82 -14.81 14.51
CA PRO A 231 -5.95 -13.49 13.91
C PRO A 231 -5.39 -12.42 14.87
N PRO A 232 -4.89 -11.29 14.34
CA PRO A 232 -4.43 -10.18 15.17
C PRO A 232 -5.50 -9.77 16.20
N LEU A 233 -5.07 -9.44 17.42
CA LEU A 233 -5.97 -8.81 18.39
C LEU A 233 -6.39 -7.43 17.85
N ASP A 234 -7.68 -7.26 17.62
CA ASP A 234 -8.23 -6.05 17.01
C ASP A 234 -7.85 -4.77 17.75
N ILE A 235 -7.76 -4.83 19.07
CA ILE A 235 -7.41 -3.70 19.94
C ILE A 235 -5.95 -3.27 19.74
N SER A 236 -5.03 -4.22 19.59
CA SER A 236 -3.60 -3.92 19.37
C SER A 236 -3.40 -3.25 18.00
N VAL A 237 -4.06 -3.77 16.97
CA VAL A 237 -3.99 -3.18 15.62
C VAL A 237 -4.56 -1.77 15.62
N GLN A 238 -5.72 -1.56 16.25
CA GLN A 238 -6.33 -0.24 16.40
C GLN A 238 -5.41 0.75 17.12
N THR A 239 -4.82 0.33 18.25
CA THR A 239 -3.95 1.18 19.06
C THR A 239 -2.68 1.57 18.29
N ASN A 240 -2.05 0.61 17.62
CA ASN A 240 -0.84 0.86 16.82
C ASN A 240 -1.13 1.78 15.63
N LEU A 241 -2.24 1.55 14.92
CA LEU A 241 -2.68 2.41 13.82
C LEU A 241 -2.94 3.84 14.32
N THR A 242 -3.69 3.97 15.42
CA THR A 242 -4.03 5.26 16.05
C THR A 242 -2.77 6.04 16.40
N SER A 243 -1.82 5.40 17.09
CA SER A 243 -0.56 6.04 17.46
C SER A 243 0.23 6.50 16.22
N HIS A 244 0.37 5.64 15.20
CA HIS A 244 1.14 5.97 13.99
C HIS A 244 0.52 7.13 13.21
N VAL A 245 -0.78 7.05 12.94
CA VAL A 245 -1.49 8.09 12.18
C VAL A 245 -1.46 9.40 12.94
N MET A 246 -1.80 9.43 14.24
CA MET A 246 -1.85 10.69 14.98
C MET A 246 -0.47 11.34 15.18
N GLN A 247 0.58 10.53 15.35
CA GLN A 247 1.95 11.03 15.35
C GLN A 247 2.29 11.69 14.01
N HIS A 248 1.87 11.09 12.89
CA HIS A 248 2.12 11.62 11.56
C HIS A 248 1.29 12.87 11.25
N VAL A 249 0.00 12.88 11.63
CA VAL A 249 -0.90 14.05 11.56
C VAL A 249 -0.26 15.26 12.23
N LYS A 250 0.32 15.06 13.43
CA LYS A 250 1.03 16.11 14.16
C LYS A 250 2.33 16.54 13.47
N ALA A 251 3.09 15.60 12.91
CA ALA A 251 4.32 15.89 12.18
C ALA A 251 4.07 16.74 10.93
N LEU A 252 2.98 16.47 10.22
CA LEU A 252 2.51 17.22 9.05
C LEU A 252 1.70 18.48 9.42
N ARG A 253 1.43 18.69 10.71
CA ARG A 253 0.61 19.80 11.23
C ARG A 253 -0.79 19.85 10.62
N LEU A 254 -1.37 18.70 10.29
CA LEU A 254 -2.73 18.61 9.73
C LEU A 254 -3.79 19.08 10.73
N ASP A 255 -3.48 19.01 12.03
CA ASP A 255 -4.28 19.56 13.11
C ASP A 255 -4.25 21.09 13.12
N ASP A 256 -3.06 21.70 13.00
CA ASP A 256 -2.90 23.16 12.91
C ASP A 256 -3.54 23.74 11.63
N LEU A 257 -3.43 23.01 10.51
CA LEU A 257 -4.06 23.36 9.23
C LEU A 257 -5.59 23.21 9.27
N GLY A 258 -6.13 22.59 10.33
CA GLY A 258 -7.56 22.39 10.50
C GLY A 258 -8.15 21.29 9.63
N TYR A 259 -7.34 20.44 9.01
CA TYR A 259 -7.79 19.27 8.25
C TYR A 259 -8.18 18.11 9.18
N LEU A 260 -7.40 17.87 10.24
CA LEU A 260 -7.65 16.84 11.25
C LEU A 260 -7.50 17.43 12.66
N PRO A 261 -8.40 18.35 13.07
CA PRO A 261 -8.27 19.09 14.32
C PRO A 261 -8.31 18.17 15.54
N ASN A 262 -7.34 18.31 16.44
CA ASN A 262 -7.29 17.55 17.68
C ASN A 262 -8.42 17.98 18.65
N LYS A 263 -9.05 17.01 19.33
CA LYS A 263 -10.07 17.27 20.38
C LYS A 263 -9.59 18.16 21.51
N GLU A 264 -8.34 18.03 21.92
CA GLU A 264 -7.78 18.78 23.06
C GLU A 264 -7.65 20.27 22.76
N GLN A 265 -7.24 20.63 21.53
CA GLN A 265 -7.16 22.03 21.12
C GLN A 265 -8.54 22.69 21.14
N ARG A 266 -9.60 22.00 20.69
CA ARG A 266 -10.96 22.56 20.68
C ARG A 266 -11.49 22.86 22.09
N ARG A 267 -11.10 22.08 23.11
CA ARG A 267 -11.49 22.35 24.51
C ARG A 267 -10.85 23.63 25.04
N LYS A 268 -9.59 23.91 24.69
CA LYS A 268 -8.88 25.13 25.12
C LYS A 268 -9.52 26.40 24.55
N PHE A 269 -10.00 26.36 23.31
CA PHE A 269 -10.70 27.50 22.69
C PHE A 269 -12.16 27.67 23.13
N LYS A 270 -12.74 26.69 23.85
CA LYS A 270 -14.13 26.74 24.31
C LYS A 270 -14.27 27.17 25.77
N LEU A 271 -13.16 27.48 26.46
CA LEU A 271 -13.26 28.14 27.76
C LEU A 271 -13.73 29.58 27.53
N PRO A 272 -14.87 30.00 28.11
CA PRO A 272 -15.22 31.40 28.11
C PRO A 272 -14.10 32.14 28.84
N SER A 273 -13.56 33.19 28.22
CA SER A 273 -12.81 34.23 28.91
C SER A 273 -13.75 34.82 29.96
N GLU A 274 -13.75 34.21 31.15
CA GLU A 274 -14.54 34.65 32.28
C GLU A 274 -14.14 36.09 32.58
N THR A 275 -15.15 36.94 32.46
CA THR A 275 -15.16 38.35 32.72
C THR A 275 -14.42 38.64 34.02
N VAL A 276 -13.25 39.30 33.90
CA VAL A 276 -12.62 40.00 35.02
C VAL A 276 -13.67 41.01 35.51
N ARG A 277 -14.40 40.65 36.57
CA ARG A 277 -15.21 41.60 37.32
C ARG A 277 -14.24 42.55 38.00
N SER A 278 -14.17 43.77 37.50
CA SER A 278 -13.71 44.92 38.27
C SER A 278 -14.53 44.96 39.56
N ILE A 279 -13.84 44.84 40.69
CA ILE A 279 -14.38 45.17 42.00
C ILE A 279 -14.17 46.69 42.13
N GLU A 280 -15.27 47.43 42.14
CA GLU A 280 -15.33 48.79 42.70
C GLU A 280 -15.21 48.75 44.22
#